data_AF-A0A7J3LMX4-F1
#
_entry.id   AF-A0A7J3LMX4-F1
#
_cell.length_a   1.000
_cell.length_b   1.000
_cell.length_c   1.000
_cell.angle_alpha   90.00
_cell.angle_beta   90.00
_cell.angle_gamma   90.00
#
_symmetry.space_group_name_H-M   'P 1'
#
loop_
_entity.id
_entity.type
_entity.pdbx_description
1 polymer ?
#
loop_
_entity_poly.entity_id
_entity_poly.type
_entity_poly.pdbx_seq_one_letter_code
_entity_poly.pdbx_strand_id
1 'polypeptide(L)'
;MAVVDDIIGAVILVVVFLAGALILVRSYAMSVIDKDMLLQQDDIEQELSSSLDAMLHVVEPGTRRSYGDLLASAAYYRNEIIYSVQGPVNITRSFQELISSVMPNDVYYFEAYPPYKGIELIFIVDGSDTMLDEMDYLKENMGDMLREIEKNSKINATVSVYVLNHINSSWCKNASFPCRYLTPDDIYFNGSYTAFDLLKHKYGLLPPTHVLDEQEVWKSDWQTAMAMVMLTTDNSDLSIMKILMPFTDGLPGSTRYLYPCPLFYSTAIYERDFRLLRRFNFVFDPILSANRDPVMYCDADNVRQMQGLIEASNGQVIIHRDNLKAKISDAISANLNESRIAIGTPMKGKTYAMTRHLPMPNGGLAVATLQVYSR
;
A
#
# COMPACT_ATOMS: atom_id res chain seq x y z
N MET A 1 -4.98 80.71 43.22
CA MET A 1 -4.17 79.55 42.80
C MET A 1 -4.91 78.23 43.05
N ALA A 2 -5.46 77.97 44.25
CA ALA A 2 -6.20 76.74 44.57
C ALA A 2 -7.30 76.31 43.56
N VAL A 3 -8.10 77.26 43.04
CA VAL A 3 -9.20 76.93 42.10
C VAL A 3 -8.69 76.38 40.76
N VAL A 4 -7.50 76.79 40.31
CA VAL A 4 -6.93 76.31 39.05
C VAL A 4 -6.40 74.89 39.21
N ASP A 5 -5.79 74.58 40.36
CA ASP A 5 -5.27 73.25 40.68
C ASP A 5 -6.41 72.22 40.82
N ASP A 6 -7.55 72.61 41.40
CA ASP A 6 -8.73 71.74 41.51
C ASP A 6 -9.35 71.41 40.13
N ILE A 7 -9.38 72.40 39.22
CA ILE A 7 -9.89 72.19 37.85
C ILE A 7 -8.97 71.25 37.08
N ILE A 8 -7.65 71.42 37.18
CA ILE A 8 -6.66 70.55 36.53
C ILE A 8 -6.78 69.12 37.08
N GLY A 9 -6.93 68.96 38.40
CA GLY A 9 -7.14 67.67 39.05
C GLY A 9 -8.39 66.94 38.53
N ALA A 10 -9.51 67.66 38.37
CA ALA A 10 -10.74 67.09 37.83
C ALA A 10 -10.59 66.64 36.37
N VAL A 11 -9.89 67.42 35.53
CA VAL A 11 -9.65 67.07 34.12
C VAL A 11 -8.80 65.81 34.00
N ILE A 12 -7.74 65.68 34.80
CA ILE A 12 -6.90 64.47 34.82
C ILE A 12 -7.73 63.25 35.22
N LEU A 13 -8.60 63.39 36.22
CA LEU A 13 -9.43 62.29 36.71
C LEU A 13 -10.44 61.82 35.65
N VAL A 14 -11.05 62.74 34.90
CA VAL A 14 -11.94 62.42 33.78
C VAL A 14 -11.20 61.67 32.66
N VAL A 15 -9.98 62.10 32.33
CA VAL A 15 -9.15 61.42 31.31
C VAL A 15 -8.75 60.02 31.75
N VAL A 16 -8.39 59.83 33.02
CA VAL A 16 -8.06 58.50 33.57
C VAL A 16 -9.30 57.59 33.56
N PHE A 17 -10.48 58.11 33.90
CA PHE A 17 -11.73 57.36 33.83
C PHE A 17 -12.08 56.94 32.40
N LEU A 18 -11.97 57.85 31.44
CA LEU A 18 -12.23 57.56 30.03
C LEU A 18 -11.24 56.56 29.45
N ALA A 19 -9.95 56.69 29.76
CA ALA A 19 -8.92 55.74 29.37
C ALA A 19 -9.15 54.36 30.00
N GLY A 20 -9.50 54.31 31.29
CA GLY A 20 -9.82 53.07 32.00
C GLY A 20 -11.05 52.37 31.43
N ALA A 21 -12.12 53.12 31.12
CA ALA A 21 -13.31 52.59 30.47
C ALA A 21 -13.00 52.03 29.07
N LEU A 22 -12.18 52.73 28.28
CA LEU A 22 -11.73 52.27 26.96
C LEU A 22 -10.93 50.97 27.02
N ILE A 23 -10.03 50.84 28.01
CA ILE A 23 -9.25 49.62 28.22
C ILE A 23 -10.17 48.46 28.62
N LEU A 24 -11.15 48.70 29.51
CA LEU A 24 -12.13 47.70 29.93
C LEU A 24 -13.05 47.25 28.79
N VAL A 25 -13.54 48.17 27.95
CA VAL A 25 -14.36 47.84 26.79
C VAL A 25 -13.53 47.03 25.78
N ARG A 26 -12.27 47.40 25.55
CA ARG A 26 -11.37 46.66 24.66
C ARG A 26 -11.06 45.26 25.18
N SER A 27 -10.79 45.10 26.48
CA SER A 27 -10.52 43.78 27.07
C SER A 27 -11.76 42.88 27.05
N TYR A 28 -12.94 43.45 27.32
CA TYR A 28 -14.20 42.72 27.24
C TYR A 28 -14.52 42.28 25.80
N ALA A 29 -14.38 43.19 24.83
CA ALA A 29 -14.57 42.89 23.41
C ALA A 29 -13.60 41.81 22.91
N MET A 30 -12.33 41.85 23.31
CA MET A 30 -11.38 40.78 22.96
C MET A 30 -11.75 39.44 23.60
N SER A 31 -12.27 39.43 24.84
CA SER A 31 -12.69 38.18 25.49
C SER A 31 -13.96 37.54 24.89
N VAL A 32 -14.84 38.35 24.28
CA VAL A 32 -16.04 37.87 23.59
C VAL A 32 -15.68 37.33 22.22
N ILE A 33 -14.77 38.01 21.49
CA ILE A 33 -14.29 37.56 20.17
C ILE A 33 -13.54 36.22 20.27
N ASP A 34 -12.69 36.05 21.30
CA ASP A 34 -11.95 34.79 21.49
C ASP A 34 -12.86 33.62 21.90
N LYS A 35 -13.98 33.89 22.58
CA LYS A 35 -14.94 32.83 22.98
C LYS A 35 -15.85 32.40 21.83
N ASP A 36 -16.32 33.33 21.00
CA ASP A 36 -17.16 32.99 19.85
C ASP A 36 -16.38 32.24 18.75
N MET A 37 -15.09 32.53 18.57
CA MET A 37 -14.26 31.77 17.62
C MET A 37 -14.00 30.32 18.05
N LEU A 38 -13.82 30.07 19.36
CA LEU A 38 -13.59 28.73 19.87
C LEU A 38 -14.87 27.87 19.83
N LEU A 39 -16.03 28.47 20.15
CA LEU A 39 -17.32 27.77 20.09
C LEU A 39 -17.73 27.42 18.65
N GLN A 40 -17.50 28.32 17.68
CA GLN A 40 -17.77 28.01 16.27
C GLN A 40 -16.89 26.88 15.72
N GLN A 41 -15.66 26.74 16.21
CA GLN A 41 -14.78 25.68 15.74
C GLN A 41 -15.24 24.31 16.24
N ASP A 42 -15.62 24.19 17.52
CA ASP A 42 -16.13 22.95 18.10
C ASP A 42 -17.43 22.49 17.42
N ASP A 43 -18.35 23.42 17.13
CA ASP A 43 -19.61 23.11 16.45
C ASP A 43 -19.41 22.57 15.03
N ILE A 44 -18.51 23.19 14.24
CA ILE A 44 -18.19 22.75 12.88
C ILE A 44 -17.51 21.37 12.89
N GLU A 45 -16.57 21.14 13.81
CA GLU A 45 -15.91 19.85 13.95
C GLU A 45 -16.91 18.75 14.32
N GLN A 46 -17.86 19.03 15.23
CA GLN A 46 -18.90 18.09 15.62
C GLN A 46 -19.91 17.80 14.50
N GLU A 47 -20.31 18.80 13.73
CA GLU A 47 -21.21 18.62 12.58
C GLU A 47 -20.53 17.79 11.48
N LEU A 48 -19.27 18.11 11.15
CA LEU A 48 -18.49 17.37 10.15
C LEU A 48 -18.22 15.92 10.59
N SER A 49 -17.92 15.73 11.88
CA SER A 49 -17.81 14.44 12.55
C SER A 49 -19.04 13.57 12.31
N SER A 50 -20.21 14.12 12.64
CA SER A 50 -21.48 13.41 12.51
C SER A 50 -21.82 13.09 11.06
N SER A 51 -21.48 13.99 10.13
CA SER A 51 -21.71 13.82 8.69
C SER A 51 -20.83 12.72 8.10
N LEU A 52 -19.53 12.71 8.43
CA LEU A 52 -18.63 11.65 7.96
C LEU A 52 -19.04 10.28 8.52
N ASP A 53 -19.37 10.20 9.80
CA ASP A 53 -19.86 8.95 10.41
C ASP A 53 -21.14 8.45 9.73
N ALA A 54 -22.10 9.35 9.49
CA ALA A 54 -23.32 9.00 8.78
C ALA A 54 -23.02 8.46 7.38
N MET A 55 -22.19 9.16 6.59
CA MET A 55 -21.80 8.72 5.24
C MET A 55 -21.13 7.34 5.23
N LEU A 56 -20.25 7.06 6.18
CA LEU A 56 -19.54 5.78 6.26
C LEU A 56 -20.48 4.62 6.64
N HIS A 57 -21.57 4.87 7.36
CA HIS A 57 -22.57 3.85 7.73
C HIS A 57 -23.66 3.64 6.68
N VAL A 58 -23.77 4.52 5.67
CA VAL A 58 -24.69 4.33 4.55
C VAL A 58 -24.36 3.03 3.83
N VAL A 59 -25.40 2.24 3.53
CA VAL A 59 -25.27 0.96 2.83
C VAL A 59 -25.41 1.17 1.33
N GLU A 60 -24.41 0.71 0.57
CA GLU A 60 -24.48 0.74 -0.88
C GLU A 60 -25.48 -0.36 -1.36
N PRO A 61 -26.49 -0.01 -2.18
CA PRO A 61 -27.60 -0.91 -2.52
C PRO A 61 -27.19 -2.22 -3.20
N GLY A 62 -26.16 -2.17 -4.06
CA GLY A 62 -25.65 -3.27 -4.85
C GLY A 62 -24.97 -4.37 -4.02
N THR A 63 -24.05 -3.94 -3.17
CA THR A 63 -23.19 -4.79 -2.34
C THR A 63 -23.81 -5.13 -0.99
N ARG A 64 -24.79 -4.34 -0.52
CA ARG A 64 -25.37 -4.42 0.84
C ARG A 64 -24.35 -4.23 1.96
N ARG A 65 -23.20 -3.60 1.66
CA ARG A 65 -22.15 -3.28 2.61
C ARG A 65 -22.12 -1.78 2.88
N SER A 66 -21.64 -1.38 4.05
CA SER A 66 -21.46 0.03 4.36
C SER A 66 -20.36 0.64 3.49
N TYR A 67 -20.45 1.94 3.18
CA TYR A 67 -19.37 2.62 2.45
C TYR A 67 -18.04 2.59 3.22
N GLY A 68 -18.06 2.62 4.55
CA GLY A 68 -16.86 2.41 5.37
C GLY A 68 -16.20 1.06 5.09
N ASP A 69 -16.98 -0.02 5.05
CA ASP A 69 -16.45 -1.36 4.74
C ASP A 69 -15.93 -1.46 3.31
N LEU A 70 -16.62 -0.83 2.36
CA LEU A 70 -16.25 -0.85 0.95
C LEU A 70 -14.98 -0.04 0.68
N LEU A 71 -14.86 1.15 1.26
CA LEU A 71 -13.66 1.98 1.18
C LEU A 71 -12.46 1.32 1.84
N ALA A 72 -12.65 0.70 3.02
CA ALA A 72 -11.60 -0.09 3.67
C ALA A 72 -11.18 -1.29 2.80
N SER A 73 -12.14 -1.97 2.17
CA SER A 73 -11.85 -3.06 1.24
C SER A 73 -11.14 -2.57 -0.01
N ALA A 74 -11.56 -1.43 -0.57
CA ALA A 74 -10.96 -0.85 -1.77
C ALA A 74 -9.52 -0.42 -1.52
N ALA A 75 -9.25 0.25 -0.39
CA ALA A 75 -7.91 0.61 0.04
C ALA A 75 -7.03 -0.63 0.31
N TYR A 76 -7.59 -1.66 0.95
CA TYR A 76 -6.88 -2.92 1.23
C TYR A 76 -6.54 -3.70 -0.05
N TYR A 77 -7.53 -3.91 -0.93
CA TYR A 77 -7.34 -4.66 -2.18
C TYR A 77 -6.72 -3.81 -3.30
N ARG A 78 -6.45 -2.52 -3.07
CA ARG A 78 -5.93 -1.56 -4.05
C ARG A 78 -6.79 -1.52 -5.31
N ASN A 79 -8.10 -1.55 -5.14
CA ASN A 79 -9.04 -1.62 -6.25
C ASN A 79 -10.31 -0.82 -5.95
N GLU A 80 -10.55 0.20 -6.77
CA GLU A 80 -11.75 1.04 -6.69
C GLU A 80 -13.03 0.27 -7.07
N ILE A 81 -12.89 -0.82 -7.83
CA ILE A 81 -14.00 -1.65 -8.28
C ILE A 81 -14.12 -2.88 -7.39
N ILE A 82 -15.20 -2.96 -6.62
CA ILE A 82 -15.54 -4.11 -5.79
C ILE A 82 -16.62 -4.93 -6.50
N TYR A 83 -16.36 -6.23 -6.66
CA TYR A 83 -17.31 -7.15 -7.28
C TYR A 83 -18.35 -7.63 -6.27
N SER A 84 -19.63 -7.51 -6.62
CA SER A 84 -20.77 -7.99 -5.85
C SER A 84 -21.59 -9.02 -6.64
N VAL A 85 -22.55 -9.67 -5.98
CA VAL A 85 -23.51 -10.58 -6.62
C VAL A 85 -24.32 -9.87 -7.72
N GLN A 86 -24.53 -8.56 -7.61
CA GLN A 86 -25.33 -7.76 -8.54
C GLN A 86 -24.48 -7.09 -9.64
N GLY A 87 -23.16 -7.28 -9.60
CA GLY A 87 -22.20 -6.72 -10.55
C GLY A 87 -21.07 -5.93 -9.89
N PRO A 88 -20.11 -5.45 -10.70
CA PRO A 88 -19.03 -4.58 -10.22
C PRO A 88 -19.57 -3.20 -9.82
N VAL A 89 -19.09 -2.67 -8.69
CA VAL A 89 -19.40 -1.32 -8.21
C VAL A 89 -18.11 -0.52 -8.11
N ASN A 90 -18.07 0.66 -8.73
CA ASN A 90 -16.96 1.61 -8.56
C ASN A 90 -17.21 2.43 -7.29
N ILE A 91 -16.48 2.09 -6.22
CA ILE A 91 -16.65 2.65 -4.88
C ILE A 91 -16.29 4.14 -4.85
N THR A 92 -15.21 4.54 -5.52
CA THR A 92 -14.77 5.94 -5.60
C THR A 92 -15.88 6.82 -6.16
N ARG A 93 -16.47 6.42 -7.29
CA ARG A 93 -17.57 7.15 -7.93
C ARG A 93 -18.83 7.14 -7.07
N SER A 94 -19.26 5.98 -6.59
CA SER A 94 -20.48 5.86 -5.80
C SER A 94 -20.40 6.64 -4.48
N PHE A 95 -19.22 6.72 -3.86
CA PHE A 95 -19.01 7.51 -2.65
C PHE A 95 -18.91 9.01 -2.97
N GLN A 96 -18.31 9.39 -4.10
CA GLN A 96 -18.33 10.77 -4.59
C GLN A 96 -19.76 11.28 -4.78
N GLU A 97 -20.63 10.47 -5.40
CA GLU A 97 -22.06 10.79 -5.56
C GLU A 97 -22.76 10.95 -4.20
N LEU A 98 -22.41 10.13 -3.20
CA LEU A 98 -22.91 10.28 -1.83
C LEU A 98 -22.44 11.59 -1.19
N ILE A 99 -21.13 11.89 -1.17
CA ILE A 99 -20.60 13.12 -0.58
C ILE A 99 -21.25 14.35 -1.23
N SER A 100 -21.35 14.37 -2.56
CA SER A 100 -21.98 15.47 -3.29
C SER A 100 -23.48 15.61 -3.01
N SER A 101 -24.17 14.56 -2.56
CA SER A 101 -25.57 14.65 -2.14
C SER A 101 -25.74 15.24 -0.73
N VAL A 102 -24.77 15.00 0.16
CA VAL A 102 -24.78 15.49 1.54
C VAL A 102 -24.22 16.92 1.61
N MET A 103 -23.19 17.23 0.81
CA MET A 103 -22.44 18.49 0.79
C MET A 103 -22.41 19.09 -0.63
N PRO A 104 -23.56 19.50 -1.21
CA PRO A 104 -23.65 19.89 -2.62
C PRO A 104 -22.92 21.19 -2.96
N ASN A 105 -22.70 22.08 -1.98
CA ASN A 105 -22.12 23.40 -2.20
C ASN A 105 -20.64 23.50 -1.80
N ASP A 106 -20.14 22.49 -1.09
CA ASP A 106 -18.81 22.52 -0.51
C ASP A 106 -17.77 21.96 -1.47
N VAL A 107 -16.54 22.46 -1.33
CA VAL A 107 -15.38 21.84 -1.98
C VAL A 107 -14.76 20.90 -0.98
N TYR A 108 -14.60 19.64 -1.37
CA TYR A 108 -14.08 18.59 -0.50
C TYR A 108 -12.93 17.83 -1.16
N TYR A 109 -12.09 17.27 -0.30
CA TYR A 109 -11.10 16.26 -0.65
C TYR A 109 -11.22 15.13 0.37
N PHE A 110 -11.51 13.92 -0.11
CA PHE A 110 -11.57 12.74 0.72
C PHE A 110 -10.40 11.82 0.35
N GLU A 111 -9.74 11.25 1.35
CA GLU A 111 -8.76 10.20 1.14
C GLU A 111 -8.92 9.06 2.14
N ALA A 112 -8.73 7.82 1.71
CA ALA A 112 -8.65 6.66 2.56
C ALA A 112 -7.41 5.83 2.21
N TYR A 113 -6.57 5.51 3.19
CA TYR A 113 -5.33 4.77 2.97
C TYR A 113 -4.94 3.91 4.19
N PRO A 114 -4.24 2.78 3.99
CA PRO A 114 -3.63 2.03 5.09
C PRO A 114 -2.43 2.82 5.67
N PRO A 115 -2.35 3.03 6.99
CA PRO A 115 -1.22 3.70 7.61
C PRO A 115 -0.05 2.71 7.79
N TYR A 116 0.70 2.48 6.72
CA TYR A 116 1.87 1.60 6.78
C TYR A 116 2.96 2.18 7.70
N LYS A 117 3.41 1.39 8.67
CA LYS A 117 4.54 1.71 9.56
C LYS A 117 5.88 1.27 8.96
N GLY A 118 5.85 0.34 8.02
CA GLY A 118 7.03 -0.21 7.38
C GLY A 118 6.71 -0.85 6.03
N ILE A 119 7.77 -1.09 5.26
CA ILE A 119 7.75 -1.89 4.04
C ILE A 119 8.71 -3.07 4.26
N GLU A 120 8.28 -4.27 3.90
CA GLU A 120 9.12 -5.46 3.81
C GLU A 120 9.26 -5.84 2.33
N LEU A 121 10.48 -5.69 1.80
CA LEU A 121 10.83 -6.18 0.48
C LEU A 121 11.25 -7.63 0.58
N ILE A 122 10.59 -8.50 -0.16
CA ILE A 122 10.86 -9.92 -0.12
C ILE A 122 11.35 -10.35 -1.50
N PHE A 123 12.65 -10.53 -1.63
CA PHE A 123 13.23 -11.02 -2.87
C PHE A 123 13.20 -12.54 -2.86
N ILE A 124 12.69 -13.14 -3.93
CA ILE A 124 12.93 -14.54 -4.23
C ILE A 124 13.80 -14.55 -5.48
N VAL A 125 15.02 -15.08 -5.38
CA VAL A 125 16.05 -14.97 -6.42
C VAL A 125 16.41 -16.36 -6.91
N ASP A 126 16.52 -16.54 -8.23
CA ASP A 126 17.12 -17.75 -8.79
C ASP A 126 18.63 -17.78 -8.46
N GLY A 127 19.08 -18.83 -7.78
CA GLY A 127 20.48 -19.05 -7.42
C GLY A 127 21.30 -19.77 -8.49
N SER A 128 20.84 -19.77 -9.74
CA SER A 128 21.56 -20.28 -10.90
C SER A 128 22.83 -19.46 -11.20
N ASP A 129 23.81 -20.09 -11.85
CA ASP A 129 25.07 -19.41 -12.21
C ASP A 129 24.85 -18.23 -13.18
N THR A 130 23.75 -18.23 -13.93
CA THR A 130 23.35 -17.16 -14.86
C THR A 130 22.86 -15.89 -14.16
N MET A 131 22.61 -15.95 -12.86
CA MET A 131 22.11 -14.84 -12.02
C MET A 131 23.15 -14.28 -11.06
N LEU A 132 24.39 -14.77 -11.08
CA LEU A 132 25.41 -14.41 -10.10
C LEU A 132 25.76 -12.92 -10.12
N ASP A 133 25.88 -12.32 -11.31
CA ASP A 133 26.20 -10.89 -11.45
C ASP A 133 25.07 -10.03 -10.85
N GLU A 134 23.82 -10.41 -11.07
CA GLU A 134 22.63 -9.75 -10.52
C GLU A 134 22.49 -9.94 -9.01
N MET A 135 22.79 -11.14 -8.52
CA MET A 135 22.84 -11.43 -7.10
C MET A 135 23.92 -10.58 -6.42
N ASP A 136 25.13 -10.51 -6.97
CA ASP A 136 26.20 -9.66 -6.43
C ASP A 136 25.83 -8.18 -6.48
N TYR A 137 25.18 -7.71 -7.55
CA TYR A 137 24.63 -6.36 -7.61
C TYR A 137 23.63 -6.10 -6.46
N LEU A 138 22.68 -6.98 -6.22
CA LEU A 138 21.76 -6.86 -5.08
C LEU A 138 22.53 -6.81 -3.77
N LYS A 139 23.52 -7.70 -3.58
CA LYS A 139 24.31 -7.79 -2.36
C LYS A 139 25.03 -6.49 -2.04
N GLU A 140 25.63 -5.86 -3.05
CA GLU A 140 26.39 -4.63 -2.92
C GLU A 140 25.49 -3.39 -2.73
N ASN A 141 24.33 -3.36 -3.39
CA ASN A 141 23.50 -2.16 -3.47
C ASN A 141 22.29 -2.17 -2.51
N MET A 142 21.98 -3.28 -1.83
CA MET A 142 20.77 -3.41 -1.00
C MET A 142 20.65 -2.33 0.07
N GLY A 143 21.74 -2.05 0.81
CA GLY A 143 21.73 -1.03 1.86
C GLY A 143 21.46 0.38 1.32
N ASP A 144 21.98 0.69 0.12
CA ASP A 144 21.70 1.96 -0.55
C ASP A 144 20.28 2.04 -1.06
N MET A 145 19.74 0.93 -1.59
CA MET A 145 18.34 0.84 -2.04
C MET A 145 17.39 1.11 -0.87
N LEU A 146 17.58 0.43 0.26
CA LEU A 146 16.75 0.63 1.46
C LEU A 146 16.78 2.08 1.95
N ARG A 147 17.97 2.68 2.07
CA ARG A 147 18.10 4.09 2.50
C ARG A 147 17.40 5.07 1.57
N GLU A 148 17.42 4.80 0.26
CA GLU A 148 16.72 5.66 -0.71
C GLU A 148 15.21 5.50 -0.61
N ILE A 149 14.73 4.27 -0.47
CA ILE A 149 13.31 3.98 -0.26
C ILE A 149 12.81 4.66 1.02
N GLU A 150 13.54 4.54 2.12
CA GLU A 150 13.19 5.19 3.39
C GLU A 150 13.17 6.72 3.26
N LYS A 151 14.14 7.29 2.54
CA LYS A 151 14.20 8.73 2.30
C LYS A 151 13.03 9.23 1.44
N ASN A 152 12.67 8.49 0.39
CA ASN A 152 11.65 8.87 -0.57
C ASN A 152 10.24 8.64 -0.03
N SER A 153 9.99 7.48 0.57
CA SER A 153 8.69 7.10 1.12
C SER A 153 8.44 7.66 2.53
N LYS A 154 9.50 8.03 3.27
CA LYS A 154 9.46 8.39 4.70
C LYS A 154 8.91 7.26 5.59
N ILE A 155 9.04 6.01 5.14
CA ILE A 155 8.59 4.81 5.83
C ILE A 155 9.80 3.88 5.97
N ASN A 156 9.95 3.21 7.11
CA ASN A 156 11.06 2.27 7.32
C ASN A 156 10.98 1.09 6.35
N ALA A 157 12.13 0.66 5.80
CA ALA A 157 12.18 -0.43 4.85
C ALA A 157 13.08 -1.55 5.37
N THR A 158 12.58 -2.78 5.26
CA THR A 158 13.30 -4.00 5.61
C THR A 158 13.37 -4.91 4.39
N VAL A 159 14.33 -5.84 4.40
CA VAL A 159 14.49 -6.80 3.31
C VAL A 159 14.68 -8.22 3.82
N SER A 160 14.07 -9.15 3.11
CA SER A 160 14.24 -10.59 3.27
C SER A 160 14.58 -11.19 1.90
N VAL A 161 15.68 -11.93 1.79
CA VAL A 161 16.10 -12.56 0.53
C VAL A 161 16.03 -14.08 0.64
N TYR A 162 15.34 -14.70 -0.31
CA TYR A 162 15.21 -16.13 -0.45
C TYR A 162 15.87 -16.56 -1.75
N VAL A 163 16.89 -17.40 -1.67
CA VAL A 163 17.61 -17.91 -2.84
C VAL A 163 17.13 -19.31 -3.16
N LEU A 164 16.70 -19.52 -4.40
CA LEU A 164 16.31 -20.81 -4.93
C LEU A 164 17.56 -21.57 -5.38
N ASN A 165 17.59 -22.87 -5.08
CA ASN A 165 18.62 -23.79 -5.54
C ASN A 165 20.00 -23.63 -4.84
N HIS A 166 20.71 -24.76 -4.72
CA HIS A 166 21.86 -24.90 -3.82
C HIS A 166 23.22 -24.60 -4.45
N ILE A 167 23.26 -24.25 -5.73
CA ILE A 167 24.49 -24.31 -6.55
C ILE A 167 25.58 -23.39 -5.98
N ASN A 168 25.20 -22.28 -5.34
CA ASN A 168 26.15 -21.37 -4.71
C ASN A 168 25.83 -21.06 -3.23
N SER A 169 25.93 -22.09 -2.37
CA SER A 169 25.65 -22.02 -0.91
C SER A 169 26.42 -20.95 -0.10
N SER A 170 27.36 -20.21 -0.72
CA SER A 170 28.13 -19.14 -0.09
C SER A 170 27.59 -17.72 -0.30
N TRP A 171 26.68 -17.47 -1.23
CA TRP A 171 26.23 -16.09 -1.49
C TRP A 171 25.56 -15.41 -0.29
N CYS A 172 24.61 -16.07 0.37
CA CYS A 172 24.01 -15.59 1.63
C CYS A 172 25.04 -15.48 2.78
N LYS A 173 26.18 -16.19 2.70
CA LYS A 173 27.23 -16.05 3.71
C LYS A 173 27.84 -14.65 3.53
N ASN A 174 27.87 -13.90 4.62
CA ASN A 174 28.32 -12.49 4.67
C ASN A 174 27.37 -11.49 3.98
N ALA A 175 26.11 -11.84 3.69
CA ALA A 175 25.12 -10.84 3.33
C ALA A 175 24.84 -9.94 4.56
N SER A 176 24.70 -8.63 4.33
CA SER A 176 24.35 -7.65 5.38
C SER A 176 22.85 -7.65 5.71
N PHE A 177 22.08 -8.55 5.10
CA PHE A 177 20.63 -8.66 5.20
C PHE A 177 20.21 -10.10 5.47
N PRO A 178 18.99 -10.33 6.03
CA PRO A 178 18.40 -11.64 6.16
C PRO A 178 18.37 -12.37 4.81
N CYS A 179 19.09 -13.49 4.71
CA CYS A 179 19.24 -14.28 3.50
C CYS A 179 19.10 -15.76 3.84
N ARG A 180 18.18 -16.45 3.16
CA ARG A 180 17.90 -17.88 3.38
C ARG A 180 17.90 -18.62 2.06
N TYR A 181 18.58 -19.77 2.02
CA TYR A 181 18.39 -20.72 0.93
C TYR A 181 17.12 -21.52 1.16
N LEU A 182 16.33 -21.67 0.11
CA LEU A 182 15.20 -22.59 0.10
C LEU A 182 15.69 -23.93 -0.44
N THR A 183 15.74 -24.93 0.43
CA THR A 183 16.12 -26.29 0.04
C THR A 183 14.94 -26.99 -0.64
N PRO A 184 15.19 -28.03 -1.47
CA PRO A 184 14.13 -28.91 -1.92
C PRO A 184 13.29 -29.46 -0.76
N ASP A 185 13.86 -29.77 0.41
CA ASP A 185 13.09 -30.25 1.57
C ASP A 185 12.23 -29.15 2.23
N ASP A 186 12.67 -27.89 2.16
CA ASP A 186 11.87 -26.72 2.54
C ASP A 186 10.68 -26.54 1.58
N ILE A 187 10.87 -26.89 0.31
CA ILE A 187 9.90 -26.75 -0.78
C ILE A 187 8.90 -27.93 -0.75
N TYR A 188 9.40 -29.17 -0.67
CA TYR A 188 8.63 -30.40 -0.65
C TYR A 188 8.45 -30.89 0.78
N PHE A 189 7.34 -30.51 1.42
CA PHE A 189 6.98 -31.09 2.71
C PHE A 189 6.58 -32.56 2.54
N ASN A 190 7.48 -33.46 2.93
CA ASN A 190 7.22 -34.87 3.22
C ASN A 190 6.39 -35.62 2.15
N GLY A 191 6.81 -35.49 0.88
CA GLY A 191 6.50 -36.44 -0.19
C GLY A 191 5.09 -36.45 -0.77
N SER A 192 4.20 -35.48 -0.49
CA SER A 192 2.86 -35.49 -1.12
C SER A 192 2.18 -34.12 -1.32
N TYR A 193 2.71 -33.02 -0.77
CA TYR A 193 2.05 -31.71 -0.84
C TYR A 193 3.04 -30.58 -1.12
N THR A 194 2.67 -29.65 -2.00
CA THR A 194 3.38 -28.37 -2.12
C THR A 194 3.00 -27.45 -0.95
N ALA A 195 3.85 -26.48 -0.61
CA ALA A 195 3.52 -25.42 0.34
C ALA A 195 2.20 -24.69 -0.01
N PHE A 196 1.85 -24.62 -1.30
CA PHE A 196 0.56 -24.09 -1.76
C PHE A 196 -0.62 -24.98 -1.39
N ASP A 197 -0.48 -26.30 -1.42
CA ASP A 197 -1.55 -27.21 -1.02
C ASP A 197 -1.79 -27.16 0.50
N LEU A 198 -0.74 -26.88 1.27
CA LEU A 198 -0.85 -26.53 2.70
C LEU A 198 -1.56 -25.20 2.93
N LEU A 199 -1.25 -24.15 2.16
CA LEU A 199 -2.03 -22.91 2.19
C LEU A 199 -3.50 -23.18 1.86
N LYS A 200 -3.79 -23.99 0.84
CA LYS A 200 -5.17 -24.36 0.48
C LYS A 200 -5.87 -25.12 1.60
N HIS A 201 -5.19 -26.09 2.22
CA HIS A 201 -5.74 -26.90 3.30
C HIS A 201 -5.95 -26.08 4.57
N LYS A 202 -4.97 -25.25 4.97
CA LYS A 202 -5.01 -24.41 6.17
C LYS A 202 -6.02 -23.28 6.06
N TYR A 203 -6.21 -22.73 4.86
CA TYR A 203 -7.11 -21.58 4.62
C TYR A 203 -8.40 -21.95 3.85
N GLY A 204 -8.67 -23.24 3.63
CA GLY A 204 -9.96 -23.77 3.15
C GLY A 204 -10.30 -23.46 1.68
N LEU A 205 -9.32 -23.48 0.77
CA LEU A 205 -9.45 -22.89 -0.57
C LEU A 205 -9.88 -23.82 -1.71
N LEU A 206 -10.02 -25.15 -1.49
CA LEU A 206 -10.65 -26.21 -2.34
C LEU A 206 -10.05 -27.60 -1.94
N PRO A 207 -10.68 -28.76 -2.28
CA PRO A 207 -10.12 -30.08 -1.99
C PRO A 207 -8.84 -30.35 -2.80
N PRO A 208 -7.90 -31.17 -2.28
CA PRO A 208 -6.63 -31.45 -2.94
C PRO A 208 -6.86 -32.20 -4.25
N THR A 209 -6.38 -31.65 -5.37
CA THR A 209 -6.30 -32.36 -6.65
C THR A 209 -4.98 -33.10 -6.76
N HIS A 210 -5.04 -34.26 -7.41
CA HIS A 210 -4.01 -35.32 -7.45
C HIS A 210 -2.57 -34.88 -7.75
N VAL A 211 -1.67 -35.67 -7.16
CA VAL A 211 -0.22 -35.83 -7.36
C VAL A 211 0.22 -35.52 -8.80
N LEU A 212 1.12 -34.54 -8.93
CA LEU A 212 1.81 -34.19 -10.17
C LEU A 212 2.96 -35.20 -10.42
N ASP A 213 3.17 -35.57 -11.67
CA ASP A 213 4.17 -36.56 -12.12
C ASP A 213 5.60 -36.01 -11.94
N GLU A 214 6.62 -36.87 -11.76
CA GLU A 214 8.00 -36.47 -11.38
C GLU A 214 8.70 -35.54 -12.39
N GLN A 215 8.19 -35.43 -13.63
CA GLN A 215 8.66 -34.45 -14.62
C GLN A 215 8.08 -33.03 -14.44
N GLU A 216 7.13 -32.84 -13.52
CA GLU A 216 6.53 -31.55 -13.16
C GLU A 216 7.16 -30.90 -11.92
N VAL A 217 8.12 -31.57 -11.30
CA VAL A 217 8.80 -31.15 -10.05
C VAL A 217 9.50 -29.80 -10.23
N TRP A 218 10.25 -29.61 -11.32
CA TRP A 218 10.91 -28.33 -11.64
C TRP A 218 9.93 -27.18 -11.95
N LYS A 219 8.67 -27.50 -12.30
CA LYS A 219 7.61 -26.50 -12.54
C LYS A 219 7.08 -25.90 -11.22
N SER A 220 7.48 -26.44 -10.06
CA SER A 220 6.88 -26.17 -8.75
C SER A 220 7.76 -25.37 -7.78
N ASP A 221 9.06 -25.22 -8.04
CA ASP A 221 10.00 -24.64 -7.05
C ASP A 221 9.73 -23.17 -6.75
N TRP A 222 9.38 -22.37 -7.77
CA TRP A 222 9.01 -20.95 -7.60
C TRP A 222 7.68 -20.76 -6.87
N GLN A 223 6.65 -21.50 -7.27
CA GLN A 223 5.32 -21.41 -6.62
C GLN A 223 5.44 -21.83 -5.15
N THR A 224 6.14 -22.92 -4.92
CA THR A 224 6.30 -23.49 -3.60
C THR A 224 7.21 -22.64 -2.73
N ALA A 225 8.23 -22.00 -3.30
CA ALA A 225 9.01 -20.97 -2.63
C ALA A 225 8.17 -19.74 -2.26
N MET A 226 7.32 -19.25 -3.16
CA MET A 226 6.39 -18.14 -2.86
C MET A 226 5.42 -18.51 -1.73
N ALA A 227 4.83 -19.71 -1.77
CA ALA A 227 3.97 -20.20 -0.71
C ALA A 227 4.72 -20.42 0.61
N MET A 228 5.95 -20.91 0.57
CA MET A 228 6.82 -21.01 1.73
C MET A 228 7.10 -19.64 2.33
N VAL A 229 7.49 -18.68 1.52
CA VAL A 229 7.68 -17.28 1.94
C VAL A 229 6.42 -16.75 2.59
N MET A 230 5.24 -16.98 2.03
CA MET A 230 3.96 -16.58 2.65
C MET A 230 3.69 -17.28 3.99
N LEU A 231 4.07 -18.55 4.12
CA LEU A 231 3.89 -19.36 5.33
C LEU A 231 4.89 -18.99 6.44
N THR A 232 6.10 -18.58 6.06
CA THR A 232 7.20 -18.27 7.00
C THR A 232 7.30 -16.81 7.35
N THR A 233 6.79 -15.91 6.51
CA THR A 233 6.72 -14.48 6.85
C THR A 233 5.58 -14.25 7.83
N ASP A 234 5.88 -13.56 8.93
CA ASP A 234 4.91 -13.28 9.97
C ASP A 234 3.84 -12.31 9.44
N ASN A 235 2.63 -12.80 9.20
CA ASN A 235 1.49 -11.99 8.73
C ASN A 235 0.71 -11.34 9.88
N SER A 236 1.27 -11.33 11.10
CA SER A 236 0.61 -10.74 12.27
C SER A 236 0.66 -9.21 12.27
N ASP A 237 1.71 -8.59 11.72
CA ASP A 237 1.80 -7.13 11.62
C ASP A 237 1.23 -6.61 10.30
N LEU A 238 -0.07 -6.32 10.34
CA LEU A 238 -0.86 -5.80 9.22
C LEU A 238 -0.53 -4.35 8.87
N SER A 239 0.34 -3.68 9.65
CA SER A 239 0.82 -2.33 9.37
C SER A 239 2.09 -2.31 8.52
N ILE A 240 2.60 -3.47 8.09
CA ILE A 240 3.74 -3.58 7.18
C ILE A 240 3.23 -3.93 5.77
N MET A 241 3.60 -3.13 4.77
CA MET A 241 3.37 -3.48 3.37
C MET A 241 4.41 -4.52 2.96
N LYS A 242 3.96 -5.67 2.45
CA LYS A 242 4.86 -6.72 1.96
C LYS A 242 4.89 -6.71 0.45
N ILE A 243 6.08 -6.52 -0.12
CA ILE A 243 6.30 -6.49 -1.56
C ILE A 243 7.16 -7.67 -1.94
N LEU A 244 6.54 -8.64 -2.61
CA LEU A 244 7.20 -9.80 -3.15
C LEU A 244 7.82 -9.44 -4.50
N MET A 245 9.13 -9.59 -4.60
CA MET A 245 9.95 -9.27 -5.78
C MET A 245 10.66 -10.53 -6.28
N PRO A 246 9.98 -11.38 -7.07
CA PRO A 246 10.65 -12.46 -7.78
C PRO A 246 11.69 -11.89 -8.74
N PHE A 247 12.93 -12.35 -8.64
CA PHE A 247 14.02 -11.93 -9.50
C PHE A 247 14.54 -13.13 -10.31
N THR A 248 14.37 -13.04 -11.63
CA THR A 248 14.58 -14.18 -12.53
C THR A 248 15.24 -13.74 -13.84
N ASP A 249 16.06 -14.61 -14.44
CA ASP A 249 16.67 -14.46 -15.77
C ASP A 249 15.71 -14.79 -16.93
N GLY A 250 14.60 -15.47 -16.65
CA GLY A 250 13.57 -15.84 -17.63
C GLY A 250 12.52 -16.79 -17.05
N LEU A 251 11.40 -17.01 -17.74
CA LEU A 251 10.38 -17.93 -17.22
C LEU A 251 10.92 -19.37 -17.06
N PRO A 252 10.54 -20.10 -16.00
CA PRO A 252 10.92 -21.50 -15.82
C PRO A 252 10.61 -22.33 -17.08
N GLY A 253 11.61 -22.98 -17.65
CA GLY A 253 11.48 -23.82 -18.86
C GLY A 253 11.94 -23.18 -20.17
N SER A 254 12.47 -21.95 -20.16
CA SER A 254 13.07 -21.29 -21.34
C SER A 254 14.46 -21.85 -21.71
N THR A 255 15.09 -22.63 -20.84
CA THR A 255 16.51 -23.02 -20.94
C THR A 255 16.80 -24.15 -21.94
N ARG A 256 15.80 -24.67 -22.67
CA ARG A 256 16.05 -25.61 -23.78
C ARG A 256 15.73 -24.97 -25.13
N TYR A 257 16.79 -24.61 -25.85
CA TYR A 257 16.86 -24.09 -27.23
C TYR A 257 16.03 -24.82 -28.32
N LEU A 258 15.31 -25.90 -27.99
CA LEU A 258 14.66 -26.80 -28.96
C LEU A 258 13.13 -26.85 -28.88
N TYR A 259 12.50 -26.10 -27.97
CA TYR A 259 11.03 -26.07 -27.87
C TYR A 259 10.46 -24.65 -28.01
N PRO A 260 9.31 -24.46 -28.70
CA PRO A 260 8.59 -23.19 -28.67
C PRO A 260 8.31 -22.81 -27.21
N CYS A 261 8.49 -21.53 -26.86
CA CYS A 261 8.30 -21.02 -25.51
C CYS A 261 6.99 -21.61 -24.94
N PRO A 262 6.98 -22.21 -23.73
CA PRO A 262 5.78 -22.85 -23.18
C PRO A 262 4.76 -21.78 -22.75
N LEU A 263 4.07 -21.19 -23.72
CA LEU A 263 3.21 -20.02 -23.57
C LEU A 263 1.95 -20.28 -22.72
N PHE A 264 1.49 -21.53 -22.61
CA PHE A 264 0.21 -21.85 -21.95
C PHE A 264 0.34 -22.19 -20.46
N TYR A 265 1.56 -22.45 -19.97
CA TYR A 265 1.74 -23.03 -18.64
C TYR A 265 1.97 -21.99 -17.53
N SER A 266 2.51 -20.83 -17.87
CA SER A 266 2.78 -19.72 -16.94
C SER A 266 1.49 -19.04 -16.50
N THR A 267 0.63 -18.59 -17.42
CA THR A 267 -0.51 -17.70 -17.12
C THR A 267 -1.51 -18.30 -16.14
N ALA A 268 -1.88 -19.57 -16.29
CA ALA A 268 -2.87 -20.23 -15.41
C ALA A 268 -2.32 -20.50 -13.99
N ILE A 269 -1.03 -20.83 -13.89
CA ILE A 269 -0.31 -21.00 -12.63
C ILE A 269 -0.24 -19.68 -11.88
N TYR A 270 0.17 -18.63 -12.59
CA TYR A 270 0.30 -17.31 -12.03
C TYR A 270 -1.06 -16.74 -11.63
N GLU A 271 -2.08 -16.73 -12.49
CA GLU A 271 -3.42 -16.22 -12.15
C GLU A 271 -4.03 -16.87 -10.89
N ARG A 272 -3.82 -18.18 -10.72
CA ARG A 272 -4.23 -18.93 -9.53
C ARG A 272 -3.49 -18.45 -8.28
N ASP A 273 -2.18 -18.31 -8.36
CA ASP A 273 -1.31 -17.95 -7.24
C ASP A 273 -1.44 -16.45 -6.88
N PHE A 274 -1.78 -15.60 -7.83
CA PHE A 274 -2.05 -14.16 -7.64
C PHE A 274 -3.31 -13.88 -6.83
N ARG A 275 -4.36 -14.68 -7.00
CA ARG A 275 -5.56 -14.58 -6.15
C ARG A 275 -5.21 -14.84 -4.68
N LEU A 276 -4.23 -15.70 -4.44
CA LEU A 276 -3.75 -16.03 -3.09
C LEU A 276 -2.86 -14.92 -2.55
N LEU A 277 -1.90 -14.41 -3.33
CA LEU A 277 -1.10 -13.22 -2.98
C LEU A 277 -1.98 -12.03 -2.55
N ARG A 278 -3.03 -11.71 -3.34
CA ARG A 278 -3.99 -10.65 -3.02
C ARG A 278 -4.72 -10.90 -1.70
N ARG A 279 -5.11 -12.15 -1.43
CA ARG A 279 -5.80 -12.53 -0.19
C ARG A 279 -4.92 -12.39 1.04
N PHE A 280 -3.60 -12.45 0.88
CA PHE A 280 -2.61 -12.25 1.94
C PHE A 280 -1.96 -10.85 1.95
N ASN A 281 -2.51 -9.89 1.19
CA ASN A 281 -2.03 -8.51 1.12
C ASN A 281 -0.59 -8.35 0.59
N PHE A 282 -0.12 -9.25 -0.27
CA PHE A 282 1.16 -9.08 -0.93
C PHE A 282 1.01 -8.19 -2.17
N VAL A 283 1.92 -7.23 -2.30
CA VAL A 283 2.26 -6.63 -3.58
C VAL A 283 3.18 -7.58 -4.32
N PHE A 284 3.05 -7.67 -5.65
CA PHE A 284 3.91 -8.53 -6.46
C PHE A 284 4.52 -7.70 -7.58
N ASP A 285 5.83 -7.46 -7.49
CA ASP A 285 6.60 -6.63 -8.43
C ASP A 285 7.76 -7.46 -9.00
N PRO A 286 7.55 -8.21 -10.09
CA PRO A 286 8.58 -9.07 -10.64
C PRO A 286 9.72 -8.27 -11.26
N ILE A 287 10.95 -8.72 -11.02
CA ILE A 287 12.17 -8.17 -11.60
C ILE A 287 12.67 -9.16 -12.64
N LEU A 288 12.82 -8.68 -13.87
CA LEU A 288 13.38 -9.44 -14.99
C LEU A 288 14.83 -9.02 -15.21
N SER A 289 15.75 -9.96 -15.03
CA SER A 289 17.09 -9.80 -15.57
C SER A 289 17.06 -10.09 -17.06
N ALA A 290 17.06 -9.04 -17.87
CA ALA A 290 17.31 -9.18 -19.30
C ALA A 290 18.82 -9.36 -19.48
N ASN A 291 19.33 -10.59 -19.37
CA ASN A 291 20.73 -10.86 -19.70
C ASN A 291 20.97 -10.55 -21.19
N ARG A 292 22.19 -10.15 -21.56
CA ARG A 292 22.55 -9.38 -22.79
C ARG A 292 22.21 -9.97 -24.17
N ASP A 293 21.35 -10.98 -24.30
CA ASP A 293 21.14 -11.69 -25.56
C ASP A 293 19.76 -11.40 -26.21
N PRO A 294 19.66 -10.42 -27.14
CA PRO A 294 18.40 -10.05 -27.80
C PRO A 294 17.86 -11.10 -28.79
N VAL A 295 18.39 -12.34 -28.77
CA VAL A 295 18.11 -13.37 -29.78
C VAL A 295 17.00 -14.34 -29.35
N MET A 296 16.56 -14.36 -28.08
CA MET A 296 15.48 -15.26 -27.67
C MET A 296 14.10 -14.62 -27.87
N TYR A 297 13.36 -15.17 -28.83
CA TYR A 297 11.93 -14.95 -29.08
C TYR A 297 11.04 -15.02 -27.82
N CYS A 298 11.54 -15.54 -26.69
CA CYS A 298 10.78 -15.66 -25.45
C CYS A 298 10.74 -14.38 -24.59
N ASP A 299 11.64 -13.41 -24.73
CA ASP A 299 11.66 -12.25 -23.82
C ASP A 299 10.47 -11.32 -23.99
N ALA A 300 10.06 -11.03 -25.23
CA ALA A 300 8.90 -10.18 -25.50
C ALA A 300 7.59 -10.84 -25.03
N ASP A 301 7.46 -12.15 -25.21
CA ASP A 301 6.30 -12.90 -24.76
C ASP A 301 6.31 -13.12 -23.24
N ASN A 302 7.48 -13.30 -22.61
CA ASN A 302 7.64 -13.35 -21.16
C ASN A 302 7.23 -12.01 -20.52
N VAL A 303 7.70 -10.89 -21.08
CA VAL A 303 7.30 -9.55 -20.66
C VAL A 303 5.80 -9.36 -20.84
N ARG A 304 5.23 -9.75 -21.99
CA ARG A 304 3.79 -9.64 -22.25
C ARG A 304 2.94 -10.49 -21.31
N GLN A 305 3.38 -11.70 -20.98
CA GLN A 305 2.70 -12.56 -20.01
C GLN A 305 2.81 -11.99 -18.60
N MET A 306 3.98 -11.52 -18.20
CA MET A 306 4.14 -10.80 -16.94
C MET A 306 3.32 -9.52 -16.91
N GLN A 307 3.12 -8.82 -18.03
CA GLN A 307 2.24 -7.65 -18.13
C GLN A 307 0.77 -8.00 -17.85
N GLY A 308 0.24 -9.10 -18.41
CA GLY A 308 -1.12 -9.55 -18.06
C GLY A 308 -1.25 -9.91 -16.57
N LEU A 309 -0.17 -10.41 -15.98
CA LEU A 309 -0.11 -10.75 -14.56
C LEU A 309 0.03 -9.53 -13.65
N ILE A 310 0.81 -8.53 -14.07
CA ILE A 310 0.89 -7.19 -13.46
C ILE A 310 -0.49 -6.53 -13.46
N GLU A 311 -1.18 -6.49 -14.60
CA GLU A 311 -2.52 -5.93 -14.71
C GLU A 311 -3.48 -6.64 -13.73
N ALA A 312 -3.27 -7.94 -13.52
CA ALA A 312 -4.03 -8.74 -12.57
C ALA A 312 -3.54 -8.63 -11.11
N SER A 313 -2.40 -8.02 -10.81
CA SER A 313 -1.85 -7.87 -9.45
C SER A 313 -1.66 -6.41 -9.00
N ASN A 314 -1.88 -5.46 -9.92
CA ASN A 314 -1.43 -4.07 -9.84
C ASN A 314 0.07 -3.96 -9.50
N GLY A 315 0.86 -4.91 -10.00
CA GLY A 315 2.31 -4.94 -9.79
C GLY A 315 3.07 -4.06 -10.78
N GLN A 316 4.39 -4.11 -10.76
CA GLN A 316 5.24 -3.54 -11.81
C GLN A 316 6.34 -4.51 -12.24
N VAL A 317 6.61 -4.58 -13.55
CA VAL A 317 7.78 -5.30 -14.09
C VAL A 317 8.95 -4.34 -14.09
N ILE A 318 10.00 -4.74 -13.37
CA ILE A 318 11.24 -3.98 -13.29
C ILE A 318 12.26 -4.69 -14.18
N ILE A 319 12.64 -4.03 -15.27
CA ILE A 319 13.72 -4.52 -16.15
C ILE A 319 15.05 -4.04 -15.58
N HIS A 320 15.90 -4.97 -15.16
CA HIS A 320 17.15 -4.70 -14.42
C HIS A 320 18.16 -3.83 -15.19
N ARG A 321 18.13 -3.84 -16.53
CA ARG A 321 19.10 -3.10 -17.38
C ARG A 321 19.15 -1.59 -17.15
N ASP A 322 18.12 -0.98 -16.56
CA ASP A 322 18.11 0.45 -16.24
C ASP A 322 17.92 0.66 -14.73
N ASN A 323 18.83 1.43 -14.12
CA ASN A 323 18.76 2.02 -12.78
C ASN A 323 17.80 1.30 -11.82
N LEU A 324 18.12 0.04 -11.47
CA LEU A 324 17.24 -0.87 -10.70
C LEU A 324 16.71 -0.21 -9.43
N LYS A 325 17.60 0.51 -8.73
CA LYS A 325 17.29 1.26 -7.51
C LYS A 325 16.14 2.26 -7.70
N ALA A 326 16.22 3.10 -8.73
CA ALA A 326 15.18 4.08 -9.00
C ALA A 326 13.85 3.41 -9.36
N LYS A 327 13.88 2.36 -10.18
CA LYS A 327 12.68 1.61 -10.56
C LYS A 327 11.99 0.94 -9.37
N ILE A 328 12.76 0.35 -8.46
CA ILE A 328 12.21 -0.20 -7.20
C ILE A 328 11.58 0.92 -6.36
N SER A 329 12.24 2.07 -6.23
CA SER A 329 11.69 3.23 -5.51
C SER A 329 10.39 3.75 -6.15
N ASP A 330 10.34 3.80 -7.47
CA ASP A 330 9.15 4.23 -8.23
C ASP A 330 8.00 3.23 -8.07
N ALA A 331 8.28 1.93 -8.15
CA ALA A 331 7.30 0.87 -7.94
C ALA A 331 6.71 0.91 -6.53
N ILE A 332 7.55 1.10 -5.52
CA ILE A 332 7.09 1.25 -4.12
C ILE A 332 6.21 2.49 -3.98
N SER A 333 6.62 3.62 -4.56
CA SER A 333 5.86 4.86 -4.51
C SER A 333 4.50 4.72 -5.20
N ALA A 334 4.46 4.02 -6.35
CA ALA A 334 3.22 3.70 -7.05
C ALA A 334 2.31 2.82 -6.19
N ASN A 335 2.84 1.76 -5.57
CA ASN A 335 2.07 0.87 -4.69
C ASN A 335 1.50 1.58 -3.45
N LEU A 336 2.27 2.48 -2.84
CA LEU A 336 1.78 3.33 -1.76
C LEU A 336 0.65 4.25 -2.24
N ASN A 337 0.77 4.82 -3.43
CA ASN A 337 -0.27 5.69 -4.00
C ASN A 337 -1.53 4.91 -4.38
N GLU A 338 -1.40 3.71 -4.96
CA GLU A 338 -2.55 2.87 -5.35
C GLU A 338 -3.33 2.32 -4.15
N SER A 339 -2.69 2.22 -2.98
CA SER A 339 -3.39 1.92 -1.71
C SER A 339 -4.24 3.07 -1.18
N ARG A 340 -4.08 4.27 -1.76
CA ARG A 340 -4.87 5.45 -1.40
C ARG A 340 -6.06 5.59 -2.35
N ILE A 341 -7.25 5.54 -1.78
CA ILE A 341 -8.46 6.02 -2.44
C ILE A 341 -8.53 7.53 -2.23
N ALA A 342 -8.60 8.31 -3.30
CA ALA A 342 -8.70 9.76 -3.21
C ALA A 342 -9.87 10.27 -4.08
N ILE A 343 -10.67 11.18 -3.54
CA ILE A 343 -11.82 11.79 -4.21
C ILE A 343 -11.72 13.30 -4.09
N GLY A 344 -11.80 13.98 -5.23
CA GLY A 344 -11.60 15.43 -5.31
C GLY A 344 -10.13 15.81 -5.46
N THR A 345 -9.85 17.11 -5.40
CA THR A 345 -8.49 17.66 -5.55
C THR A 345 -8.10 18.39 -4.28
N PRO A 346 -6.93 18.09 -3.67
CA PRO A 346 -6.50 18.80 -2.48
C PRO A 346 -6.20 20.26 -2.85
N MET A 347 -6.75 21.20 -2.08
CA MET A 347 -6.55 22.63 -2.25
C MET A 347 -5.69 23.22 -1.14
N LYS A 348 -5.12 24.41 -1.39
CA LYS A 348 -4.44 25.20 -0.35
C LYS A 348 -5.44 26.19 0.25
N GLY A 349 -5.58 26.22 1.58
CA GLY A 349 -6.49 27.13 2.26
C GLY A 349 -6.83 26.71 3.69
N LYS A 350 -7.72 27.45 4.34
CA LYS A 350 -8.32 26.99 5.61
C LYS A 350 -9.17 25.76 5.31
N THR A 351 -8.86 24.68 6.02
CA THR A 351 -9.53 23.39 5.89
C THR A 351 -10.02 22.94 7.25
N TYR A 352 -11.18 22.30 7.26
CA TYR A 352 -11.61 21.45 8.35
C TYR A 352 -11.37 20.02 7.92
N ALA A 353 -10.60 19.27 8.72
CA ALA A 353 -10.25 17.90 8.42
C ALA A 353 -10.81 16.99 9.51
N MET A 354 -11.53 15.94 9.11
CA MET A 354 -11.99 14.90 10.00
C MET A 354 -11.37 13.56 9.63
N THR A 355 -10.89 12.82 10.62
CA THR A 355 -10.24 11.52 10.44
C THR A 355 -11.04 10.40 11.14
N ARG A 356 -11.13 9.25 10.48
CA ARG A 356 -11.74 8.02 10.99
C ARG A 356 -10.86 6.81 10.72
N HIS A 357 -10.94 5.83 11.61
CA HIS A 357 -10.32 4.52 11.40
C HIS A 357 -11.37 3.55 10.87
N LEU A 358 -11.07 2.93 9.73
CA LEU A 358 -11.94 1.94 9.10
C LEU A 358 -11.36 0.53 9.29
N PRO A 359 -12.12 -0.45 9.78
CA PRO A 359 -11.64 -1.82 9.89
C PRO A 359 -11.40 -2.44 8.51
N MET A 360 -10.20 -2.96 8.28
CA MET A 360 -9.85 -3.67 7.04
C MET A 360 -10.18 -5.17 7.14
N PRO A 361 -10.37 -5.88 6.01
CA PRO A 361 -10.71 -7.31 5.99
C PRO A 361 -9.72 -8.21 6.73
N ASN A 362 -8.46 -7.79 6.86
CA ASN A 362 -7.41 -8.52 7.56
C ASN A 362 -7.40 -8.27 9.09
N GLY A 363 -8.23 -7.36 9.62
CA GLY A 363 -8.21 -6.93 11.02
C GLY A 363 -7.34 -5.71 11.31
N GLY A 364 -6.70 -5.13 10.29
CA GLY A 364 -6.00 -3.85 10.38
C GLY A 364 -6.95 -2.65 10.34
N LEU A 365 -6.39 -1.44 10.35
CA LEU A 365 -7.15 -0.19 10.24
C LEU A 365 -6.67 0.63 9.05
N ALA A 366 -7.58 1.13 8.22
CA ALA A 366 -7.31 2.20 7.27
C ALA A 366 -7.64 3.55 7.91
N VAL A 367 -6.97 4.61 7.49
CA VAL A 367 -7.27 5.99 7.89
C VAL A 367 -8.08 6.63 6.77
N ALA A 368 -9.26 7.14 7.10
CA ALA A 368 -10.10 7.91 6.20
C ALA A 368 -10.17 9.36 6.67
N THR A 369 -9.79 10.29 5.80
CA THR A 369 -9.72 11.72 6.07
C THR A 369 -10.64 12.45 5.10
N LEU A 370 -11.60 13.21 5.62
CA LEU A 370 -12.40 14.15 4.85
C LEU A 370 -11.93 15.57 5.15
N GLN A 371 -11.50 16.30 4.13
CA GLN A 371 -11.16 17.71 4.19
C GLN A 371 -12.24 18.52 3.48
N VAL A 372 -12.76 19.53 4.16
CA VAL A 372 -13.72 20.50 3.59
C VAL A 372 -13.07 21.88 3.57
N TYR A 373 -13.10 22.53 2.41
CA TYR A 373 -12.52 23.85 2.20
C TYR A 373 -13.61 24.91 2.37
N SER A 374 -13.41 25.83 3.32
CA SER A 374 -14.24 27.03 3.43
C SER A 374 -14.04 27.87 2.17
N ARG A 375 -15.14 28.24 1.51
CA ARG A 375 -15.10 29.26 0.45
C ARG A 375 -14.78 30.64 1.03
#